data_AF-A0A7G8E5T0-F1
#
_entry.id   AF-A0A7G8E5T0-F1
#
_cell.length_a   1.000
_cell.length_b   1.000
_cell.length_c   1.000
_cell.angle_alpha   90.00
_cell.angle_beta   90.00
_cell.angle_gamma   90.00
#
_symmetry.space_group_name_H-M   'P 1'
#
loop_
_entity.id
_entity.type
_entity.pdbx_description
1 polymer ?
#
loop_
_entity_poly.entity_id
_entity_poly.type
_entity_poly.pdbx_seq_one_letter_code
_entity_poly.pdbx_strand_id
1 'polypeptide(L)'
;MSPTPKKLELNSGERDGYLHALLAVVAADELLDTNEVIKIYELFSLLDIEIEVRRSLVEDLVTQVERFNTASLSKSILANQELKISLAKDLTLLKENSVDNAARKVARQYLESINLSQEQTEVIGKFIAIENQILRCLGAGEEWVADEKSWKELASRAAAVGVPLAALNVAGIAGFSAVGITSGLAALGGMSGLVVLGLNPMTAGIGALILGGVAVKKVADYVLTSNASQKIGQLELYKKARAEARNAISSDLPILARERKRELMRPKIRQRRNVLRSSMNSAIILLEV
;
A
#
# COMPACT_ATOMS: atom_id res chain seq x y z
N MET A 1 -3.53 2.63 30.66
CA MET A 1 -4.25 2.09 29.49
C MET A 1 -3.63 2.70 28.26
N SER A 2 -2.87 1.92 27.50
CA SER A 2 -2.34 2.33 26.19
C SER A 2 -3.51 2.46 25.21
N PRO A 3 -3.67 3.58 24.51
CA PRO A 3 -4.69 3.68 23.49
C PRO A 3 -4.21 2.85 22.30
N THR A 4 -5.00 1.83 21.98
CA THR A 4 -4.85 0.99 20.80
C THR A 4 -4.81 1.87 19.54
N PRO A 5 -3.88 1.63 18.61
CA PRO A 5 -3.91 2.29 17.31
C PRO A 5 -5.27 1.97 16.66
N LYS A 6 -6.00 3.01 16.23
CA LYS A 6 -7.34 2.84 15.67
C LYS A 6 -7.20 2.15 14.31
N LYS A 7 -7.53 0.86 14.25
CA LYS A 7 -7.76 0.13 12.99
C LYS A 7 -8.81 0.92 12.20
N LEU A 8 -8.67 1.02 10.88
CA LEU A 8 -9.70 1.70 10.10
C LEU A 8 -11.03 0.98 10.30
N GLU A 9 -11.97 1.65 10.95
CA GLU A 9 -13.34 1.16 11.09
C GLU A 9 -14.09 1.45 9.78
N LEU A 10 -13.72 0.71 8.73
CA LEU A 10 -14.47 0.71 7.48
C LEU A 10 -15.71 -0.17 7.64
N ASN A 11 -16.85 0.37 7.25
CA ASN A 11 -18.00 -0.49 7.00
C ASN A 11 -17.73 -1.39 5.78
N SER A 12 -18.50 -2.47 5.63
CA SER A 12 -18.31 -3.44 4.56
C SER A 12 -18.34 -2.81 3.17
N GLY A 13 -19.27 -1.88 2.91
CA GLY A 13 -19.38 -1.21 1.61
C GLY A 13 -18.23 -0.26 1.27
N GLU A 14 -17.61 0.39 2.27
CA GLU A 14 -16.38 1.17 2.07
C GLU A 14 -15.20 0.26 1.79
N ARG A 15 -15.06 -0.82 2.57
CA ARG A 15 -13.98 -1.81 2.41
C ARG A 15 -14.01 -2.46 1.03
N ASP A 16 -15.17 -2.94 0.63
CA ASP A 16 -15.37 -3.60 -0.67
C ASP A 16 -15.13 -2.61 -1.81
N GLY A 17 -15.64 -1.38 -1.71
CA GLY A 17 -15.43 -0.35 -2.71
C GLY A 17 -13.96 0.07 -2.87
N TYR A 18 -13.24 0.21 -1.76
CA TYR A 18 -11.81 0.52 -1.75
C TYR A 18 -11.01 -0.59 -2.44
N LEU A 19 -11.27 -1.84 -2.03
CA LEU A 19 -10.59 -3.01 -2.53
C LEU A 19 -10.88 -3.24 -4.02
N HIS A 20 -12.13 -3.12 -4.45
CA HIS A 20 -12.51 -3.25 -5.85
C HIS A 20 -11.82 -2.21 -6.73
N ALA A 21 -11.72 -0.95 -6.31
CA ALA A 21 -11.07 0.10 -7.09
C ALA A 21 -9.59 -0.20 -7.32
N LEU A 22 -8.88 -0.69 -6.31
CA LEU A 22 -7.46 -1.05 -6.44
C LEU A 22 -7.26 -2.32 -7.25
N LEU A 23 -8.07 -3.36 -7.03
CA LEU A 23 -8.03 -4.60 -7.82
C LEU A 23 -8.36 -4.35 -9.29
N ALA A 24 -9.25 -3.41 -9.59
CA ALA A 24 -9.58 -3.02 -10.95
C ALA A 24 -8.38 -2.45 -11.72
N VAL A 25 -7.55 -1.64 -11.04
CA VAL A 25 -6.34 -1.08 -11.66
C VAL A 25 -5.29 -2.16 -11.87
N VAL A 26 -5.04 -2.98 -10.85
CA VAL A 26 -4.03 -4.04 -10.90
C VAL A 26 -4.43 -5.16 -11.88
N ALA A 27 -5.71 -5.45 -12.03
CA ALA A 27 -6.16 -6.47 -12.96
C ALA A 27 -6.25 -5.99 -14.42
N ALA A 28 -6.10 -4.68 -14.67
CA ALA A 28 -6.35 -4.08 -15.98
C ALA A 28 -5.34 -4.52 -17.05
N ASP A 29 -4.10 -4.81 -16.67
CA ASP A 29 -3.06 -5.32 -17.58
C ASP A 29 -3.06 -6.85 -17.72
N GLU A 30 -4.00 -7.50 -17.03
CA GLU A 30 -4.21 -8.95 -16.99
C GLU A 30 -3.05 -9.76 -16.39
N LEU A 31 -1.98 -9.15 -15.91
CA LEU A 31 -0.74 -9.81 -15.47
C LEU A 31 -0.21 -9.22 -14.16
N LEU A 32 -0.56 -9.85 -13.04
CA LEU A 32 -0.10 -9.41 -11.73
C LEU A 32 1.37 -9.73 -11.49
N ASP A 33 2.17 -8.68 -11.27
CA ASP A 33 3.57 -8.82 -10.88
C ASP A 33 3.73 -9.11 -9.37
N THR A 34 4.94 -9.48 -8.95
CA THR A 34 5.26 -9.80 -7.56
C THR A 34 4.94 -8.67 -6.58
N ASN A 35 5.22 -7.42 -6.96
CA ASN A 35 5.00 -6.27 -6.10
C ASN A 35 3.50 -5.99 -5.95
N GLU A 36 2.73 -6.12 -7.02
CA GLU A 36 1.27 -5.99 -6.99
C GLU A 36 0.61 -7.06 -6.12
N VAL A 37 1.11 -8.30 -6.18
CA VAL A 37 0.68 -9.38 -5.29
C VAL A 37 0.95 -9.04 -3.82
N ILE A 38 2.16 -8.60 -3.48
CA ILE A 38 2.48 -8.20 -2.10
C ILE A 38 1.49 -7.14 -1.61
N LYS A 39 1.26 -6.10 -2.42
CA LYS A 39 0.40 -4.97 -2.07
C LYS A 39 -1.05 -5.38 -1.86
N ILE A 40 -1.59 -6.20 -2.75
CA ILE A 40 -2.97 -6.70 -2.62
C ILE A 40 -3.13 -7.50 -1.31
N TYR A 41 -2.16 -8.33 -0.95
CA TYR A 41 -2.24 -9.13 0.26
C TYR A 41 -1.97 -8.34 1.54
N GLU A 42 -1.13 -7.31 1.50
CA GLU A 42 -1.00 -6.33 2.58
C GLU A 42 -2.32 -5.59 2.79
N LEU A 43 -2.98 -5.18 1.71
CA LEU A 43 -4.30 -4.56 1.77
C LEU A 43 -5.36 -5.52 2.33
N PHE A 44 -5.38 -6.79 1.90
CA PHE A 44 -6.27 -7.79 2.48
C PHE A 44 -6.10 -7.92 3.99
N SER A 45 -4.86 -7.84 4.47
CA SER A 45 -4.55 -7.96 5.89
C SER A 45 -4.93 -6.70 6.68
N LEU A 46 -4.61 -5.52 6.14
CA LEU A 46 -4.99 -4.23 6.73
C LEU A 46 -6.52 -4.07 6.84
N LEU A 47 -7.24 -4.56 5.82
CA LEU A 47 -8.70 -4.51 5.74
C LEU A 47 -9.40 -5.69 6.42
N ASP A 48 -8.65 -6.65 6.98
CA ASP A 48 -9.21 -7.82 7.66
C ASP A 48 -10.14 -8.64 6.76
N ILE A 49 -9.70 -8.90 5.52
CA ILE A 49 -10.47 -9.66 4.55
C ILE A 49 -10.42 -11.15 4.89
N GLU A 50 -11.59 -11.71 5.13
CA GLU A 50 -11.77 -13.13 5.43
C GLU A 50 -11.22 -14.03 4.31
N ILE A 51 -10.77 -15.22 4.70
CA ILE A 51 -10.08 -16.14 3.81
C ILE A 51 -10.97 -16.57 2.64
N GLU A 52 -12.26 -16.82 2.84
CA GLU A 52 -13.20 -17.21 1.78
C GLU A 52 -13.36 -16.10 0.73
N VAL A 53 -13.53 -14.85 1.17
CA VAL A 53 -13.66 -13.68 0.29
C VAL A 53 -12.37 -13.45 -0.48
N ARG A 54 -11.23 -13.47 0.22
CA ARG A 54 -9.90 -13.30 -0.38
C ARG A 54 -9.63 -14.33 -1.46
N ARG A 55 -9.93 -15.59 -1.19
CA ARG A 55 -9.76 -16.71 -2.13
C ARG A 55 -10.64 -16.56 -3.37
N SER A 56 -11.89 -16.10 -3.19
CA SER A 56 -12.78 -15.78 -4.30
C SER A 56 -12.21 -14.65 -5.18
N LEU A 57 -11.68 -13.58 -4.57
CA LEU A 57 -11.08 -12.47 -5.30
C LEU A 57 -9.83 -12.92 -6.09
N VAL A 58 -8.97 -13.74 -5.48
CA VAL A 58 -7.78 -14.31 -6.13
C VAL A 58 -8.17 -15.20 -7.31
N GLU A 59 -9.25 -15.98 -7.18
CA GLU A 59 -9.77 -16.79 -8.28
C GLU A 59 -10.36 -15.92 -9.40
N ASP A 60 -11.08 -14.85 -9.06
CA ASP A 60 -11.63 -13.90 -10.03
C ASP A 60 -10.52 -13.14 -10.78
N LEU A 61 -9.39 -12.82 -10.14
CA LEU A 61 -8.21 -12.23 -10.79
C LEU A 61 -7.61 -13.13 -11.89
N VAL A 62 -7.89 -14.44 -11.83
CA VAL A 62 -7.44 -15.41 -12.84
C VAL A 62 -8.52 -15.69 -13.87
N THR A 63 -9.76 -15.85 -13.43
CA THR A 63 -10.85 -16.43 -14.22
C THR A 63 -11.83 -15.41 -14.78
N GLN A 64 -11.97 -14.25 -14.11
CA GLN A 64 -13.04 -13.28 -14.33
C GLN A 64 -12.55 -11.83 -14.12
N VAL A 65 -11.39 -11.50 -14.67
CA VAL A 65 -10.77 -10.17 -14.56
C VAL A 65 -11.73 -9.04 -14.95
N GLU A 66 -12.64 -9.28 -15.91
CA GLU A 66 -13.60 -8.26 -16.33
C GLU A 66 -14.55 -7.83 -15.21
N ARG A 67 -14.76 -8.65 -14.17
CA ARG A 67 -15.57 -8.30 -12.99
C ARG A 67 -15.04 -7.12 -12.20
N PHE A 68 -13.73 -6.87 -12.27
CA PHE A 68 -13.14 -5.73 -11.58
C PHE A 68 -13.25 -4.44 -12.39
N ASN A 69 -13.60 -4.51 -13.68
CA ASN A 69 -13.75 -3.34 -14.53
C ASN A 69 -15.12 -2.65 -14.35
N THR A 70 -15.48 -2.36 -13.11
CA THR A 70 -16.68 -1.59 -12.77
C THR A 70 -16.32 -0.10 -12.78
N ALA A 71 -16.78 0.63 -13.78
CA ALA A 71 -16.42 2.03 -14.04
C ALA A 71 -16.88 3.06 -12.99
N SER A 72 -17.27 2.66 -11.77
CA SER A 72 -17.80 3.58 -10.76
C SER A 72 -17.36 3.24 -9.34
N LEU A 73 -16.86 4.23 -8.61
CA LEU A 73 -16.63 4.13 -7.17
C LEU A 73 -17.94 4.00 -6.41
N SER A 74 -17.89 3.31 -5.27
CA SER A 74 -19.03 3.24 -4.37
C SER A 74 -19.36 4.63 -3.80
N LYS A 75 -20.65 4.92 -3.63
CA LYS A 75 -21.11 6.19 -3.04
C LYS A 75 -20.58 6.40 -1.62
N SER A 76 -20.36 5.31 -0.88
CA SER A 76 -19.80 5.35 0.48
C SER A 76 -18.38 5.89 0.50
N ILE A 77 -17.53 5.48 -0.45
CA ILE A 77 -16.19 6.04 -0.63
C ILE A 77 -16.27 7.53 -0.95
N LEU A 78 -17.11 7.92 -1.90
CA LEU A 78 -17.22 9.33 -2.32
C LEU A 78 -17.75 10.26 -1.23
N ALA A 79 -18.53 9.74 -0.29
CA ALA A 79 -19.05 10.47 0.86
C ALA A 79 -18.00 10.70 1.96
N ASN A 80 -16.93 9.90 1.99
CA ASN A 80 -15.91 9.94 3.04
C ASN A 80 -14.63 10.65 2.54
N GLN A 81 -14.36 11.86 3.05
CA GLN A 81 -13.24 12.69 2.59
C GLN A 81 -11.88 12.04 2.84
N GLU A 82 -11.69 11.37 3.98
CA GLU A 82 -10.42 10.70 4.30
C GLU A 82 -10.16 9.52 3.36
N LEU A 83 -11.20 8.73 3.06
CA LEU A 83 -11.09 7.61 2.12
C LEU A 83 -10.90 8.04 0.69
N LYS A 84 -11.54 9.13 0.25
CA LYS A 84 -11.27 9.73 -1.06
C LYS A 84 -9.81 10.10 -1.22
N ILE A 85 -9.24 10.77 -0.21
CA ILE A 85 -7.84 11.22 -0.25
C ILE A 85 -6.89 10.02 -0.19
N SER A 86 -7.15 9.05 0.69
CA SER A 86 -6.38 7.82 0.78
C SER A 86 -6.38 7.06 -0.55
N LEU A 87 -7.58 6.84 -1.12
CA LEU A 87 -7.73 6.12 -2.38
C LEU A 87 -7.10 6.88 -3.54
N ALA A 88 -7.24 8.20 -3.58
CA ALA A 88 -6.62 9.02 -4.63
C ALA A 88 -5.10 8.96 -4.58
N LYS A 89 -4.49 8.92 -3.38
CA LYS A 89 -3.04 8.67 -3.26
C LYS A 89 -2.69 7.32 -3.88
N ASP A 90 -3.35 6.25 -3.43
CA ASP A 90 -3.05 4.88 -3.85
C ASP A 90 -3.26 4.67 -5.35
N LEU A 91 -4.30 5.26 -5.94
CA LEU A 91 -4.57 5.24 -7.38
C LEU A 91 -3.55 6.06 -8.18
N THR A 92 -3.14 7.23 -7.69
CA THR A 92 -2.10 8.05 -8.34
C THR A 92 -0.79 7.29 -8.39
N LEU A 93 -0.49 6.63 -7.29
CA LEU A 93 0.70 5.85 -7.07
C LEU A 93 0.73 4.58 -7.96
N LEU A 94 -0.38 3.85 -8.08
CA LEU A 94 -0.57 2.77 -9.06
C LEU A 94 -0.36 3.26 -10.50
N LYS A 95 -1.00 4.38 -10.86
CA LYS A 95 -0.93 4.99 -12.20
C LYS A 95 0.50 5.36 -12.58
N GLU A 96 1.25 5.97 -11.68
CA GLU A 96 2.63 6.42 -11.94
C GLU A 96 3.61 5.27 -12.13
N ASN A 97 3.41 4.15 -11.42
CA ASN A 97 4.32 3.00 -11.48
C ASN A 97 3.92 1.96 -12.53
N SER A 98 2.66 1.97 -12.98
CA SER A 98 2.25 1.07 -14.06
C SER A 98 2.96 1.46 -15.35
N VAL A 99 3.56 0.47 -16.02
CA VAL A 99 4.12 0.61 -17.37
C VAL A 99 3.01 0.46 -18.42
N ASP A 100 1.90 -0.17 -18.04
CA ASP A 100 0.78 -0.47 -18.92
C ASP A 100 -0.22 0.70 -19.06
N ASN A 101 -0.76 0.85 -20.26
CA ASN A 101 -1.69 1.94 -20.56
C ASN A 101 -3.13 1.65 -20.10
N ALA A 102 -3.53 0.38 -19.98
CA ALA A 102 -4.86 0.01 -19.50
C ALA A 102 -4.99 0.28 -18.00
N ALA A 103 -4.03 -0.15 -17.19
CA ALA A 103 -3.99 0.17 -15.75
C ALA A 103 -3.97 1.69 -15.49
N ARG A 104 -3.15 2.45 -16.22
CA ARG A 104 -3.16 3.93 -16.15
C ARG A 104 -4.52 4.54 -16.50
N LYS A 105 -5.21 3.98 -17.50
CA LYS A 105 -6.53 4.45 -17.94
C LYS A 105 -7.57 4.19 -16.85
N VAL A 106 -7.62 2.99 -16.28
CA VAL A 106 -8.56 2.64 -15.21
C VAL A 106 -8.30 3.50 -13.97
N ALA A 107 -7.04 3.68 -13.58
CA ALA A 107 -6.69 4.55 -12.45
C ALA A 107 -7.13 6.01 -12.68
N ARG A 108 -6.97 6.52 -13.92
CA ARG A 108 -7.42 7.87 -14.28
C ARG A 108 -8.93 8.01 -14.18
N GLN A 109 -9.70 7.03 -14.66
CA GLN A 109 -11.16 7.05 -14.56
C GLN A 109 -11.63 7.12 -13.10
N TYR A 110 -10.99 6.36 -12.21
CA TYR A 110 -11.30 6.44 -10.78
C TYR A 110 -10.90 7.79 -10.19
N LEU A 111 -9.71 8.33 -10.49
CA LEU A 111 -9.29 9.66 -10.03
C LEU A 111 -10.23 10.77 -10.49
N GLU A 112 -10.71 10.72 -11.74
CA GLU A 112 -11.71 11.64 -12.27
C GLU A 112 -13.04 11.53 -11.48
N SER A 113 -13.45 10.33 -11.10
CA SER A 113 -14.66 10.12 -10.29
C SER A 113 -14.56 10.59 -8.84
N ILE A 114 -13.35 10.62 -8.27
CA ILE A 114 -13.10 11.20 -6.93
C ILE A 114 -13.26 12.73 -6.96
N ASN A 115 -12.98 13.34 -8.12
CA ASN A 115 -13.15 14.78 -8.37
C ASN A 115 -12.43 15.67 -7.35
N LEU A 116 -11.12 15.45 -7.20
CA LEU A 116 -10.26 16.31 -6.38
C LEU A 116 -9.94 17.62 -7.10
N SER A 117 -9.73 18.69 -6.32
CA SER A 117 -9.22 19.94 -6.89
C SER A 117 -7.79 19.77 -7.41
N GLN A 118 -7.36 20.68 -8.29
CA GLN A 118 -5.98 20.68 -8.77
C GLN A 118 -5.00 20.83 -7.60
N GLU A 119 -5.29 21.70 -6.65
CA GLU A 119 -4.42 21.96 -5.49
C GLU A 119 -4.34 20.74 -4.55
N GLN A 120 -5.45 20.00 -4.38
CA GLN A 120 -5.44 18.74 -3.63
C GLN A 120 -4.58 17.68 -4.33
N THR A 121 -4.69 17.60 -5.66
CA THR A 121 -3.88 16.69 -6.48
C THR A 121 -2.39 17.03 -6.39
N GLU A 122 -2.04 18.32 -6.39
CA GLU A 122 -0.66 18.80 -6.21
C GLU A 122 -0.09 18.44 -4.83
N VAL A 123 -0.89 18.58 -3.76
CA VAL A 123 -0.47 18.17 -2.41
C VAL A 123 -0.20 16.67 -2.35
N ILE A 124 -1.10 15.85 -2.91
CA ILE A 124 -0.92 14.39 -2.97
C ILE A 124 0.35 14.03 -3.75
N GLY A 125 0.56 14.62 -4.93
CA GLY A 125 1.75 14.36 -5.75
C GLY A 125 3.05 14.76 -5.05
N LYS A 126 3.09 15.92 -4.38
CA LYS A 126 4.24 16.35 -3.57
C LYS A 126 4.53 15.41 -2.40
N PHE A 127 3.49 14.93 -1.73
CA PHE A 127 3.64 13.95 -0.66
C PHE A 127 4.26 12.65 -1.19
N ILE A 128 3.74 12.10 -2.29
CA ILE A 128 4.28 10.89 -2.95
C ILE A 128 5.73 11.10 -3.37
N ALA A 129 6.07 12.26 -3.95
CA ALA A 129 7.43 12.57 -4.39
C ALA A 129 8.43 12.54 -3.23
N ILE A 130 8.06 13.15 -2.10
CA ILE A 130 8.90 13.17 -0.89
C ILE A 130 9.01 11.76 -0.30
N GLU A 131 7.91 11.02 -0.18
CA GLU A 131 7.91 9.63 0.29
C GLU A 131 8.86 8.77 -0.56
N ASN A 132 8.76 8.84 -1.89
CA ASN A 132 9.61 8.10 -2.81
C ASN A 132 11.08 8.59 -2.78
N GLN A 133 11.34 9.85 -2.49
CA GLN A 133 12.71 10.37 -2.34
C GLN A 133 13.37 9.81 -1.08
N ILE A 134 12.64 9.83 0.05
CA ILE A 134 13.07 9.23 1.31
C ILE A 134 13.48 7.77 1.06
N LEU A 135 12.54 6.97 0.52
CA LEU A 135 12.76 5.56 0.25
C LEU A 135 13.97 5.30 -0.66
N ARG A 136 14.20 6.15 -1.68
CA ARG A 136 15.35 6.02 -2.59
C ARG A 136 16.68 6.32 -1.93
N CYS A 137 16.82 7.46 -1.25
CA CYS A 137 18.07 7.83 -0.58
C CYS A 137 18.48 6.73 0.41
N LEU A 138 17.53 6.27 1.20
CA LEU A 138 17.79 5.25 2.19
C LEU A 138 18.03 3.89 1.54
N GLY A 139 17.34 3.59 0.44
CA GLY A 139 17.57 2.37 -0.35
C GLY A 139 18.97 2.27 -0.93
N ALA A 140 19.62 3.41 -1.16
CA ALA A 140 21.01 3.54 -1.55
C ALA A 140 21.99 3.56 -0.36
N GLY A 141 21.50 3.49 0.88
CA GLY A 141 22.31 3.60 2.09
C GLY A 141 22.76 5.03 2.40
N GLU A 142 22.15 6.03 1.77
CA GLU A 142 22.48 7.44 1.96
C GLU A 142 21.76 8.02 3.18
N GLU A 143 22.41 8.95 3.87
CA GLU A 143 21.73 9.78 4.85
C GLU A 143 20.72 10.69 4.16
N TRP A 144 19.48 10.65 4.65
CA TRP A 144 18.48 11.60 4.24
C TRP A 144 18.24 12.63 5.34
N VAL A 145 18.40 13.90 4.97
CA VAL A 145 18.16 15.05 5.85
C VAL A 145 16.88 15.72 5.43
N ALA A 146 16.01 15.96 6.41
CA ALA A 146 14.80 16.74 6.25
C ALA A 146 15.09 18.07 5.55
N ASP A 147 14.46 18.33 4.41
CA ASP A 147 14.17 19.72 4.08
C ASP A 147 12.96 20.17 4.92
N GLU A 148 13.23 20.69 6.12
CA GLU A 148 12.19 21.19 7.02
C GLU A 148 11.30 22.25 6.37
N LYS A 149 11.80 22.99 5.37
CA LYS A 149 11.01 24.00 4.66
C LYS A 149 10.00 23.34 3.72
N SER A 150 10.45 22.37 2.91
CA SER A 150 9.57 21.61 2.00
C SER A 150 8.41 20.93 2.74
N TRP A 151 8.68 20.32 3.91
CA TRP A 151 7.62 19.66 4.66
C TRP A 151 6.66 20.61 5.37
N LYS A 152 7.16 21.71 5.94
CA LYS A 152 6.31 22.77 6.52
C LYS A 152 5.43 23.41 5.44
N GLU A 153 5.98 23.64 4.26
CA GLU A 153 5.24 24.13 3.11
C GLU A 153 4.15 23.13 2.69
N LEU A 154 4.47 21.84 2.58
CA LEU A 154 3.51 20.80 2.25
C LEU A 154 2.38 20.73 3.28
N ALA A 155 2.71 20.73 4.58
CA ALA A 155 1.72 20.69 5.65
C ALA A 155 0.81 21.92 5.64
N SER A 156 1.39 23.11 5.41
CA SER A 156 0.64 24.35 5.26
C SER A 156 -0.32 24.31 4.07
N ARG A 157 0.17 23.87 2.90
CA ARG A 157 -0.66 23.71 1.69
C ARG A 157 -1.76 22.68 1.90
N ALA A 158 -1.44 21.52 2.49
CA ALA A 158 -2.40 20.46 2.79
C ALA A 158 -3.53 20.97 3.69
N ALA A 159 -3.19 21.71 4.75
CA ALA A 159 -4.18 22.35 5.62
C ALA A 159 -5.05 23.37 4.85
N ALA A 160 -4.44 24.20 4.00
CA ALA A 160 -5.14 25.21 3.22
C ALA A 160 -6.16 24.62 2.22
N VAL A 161 -5.88 23.43 1.67
CA VAL A 161 -6.73 22.78 0.65
C VAL A 161 -7.60 21.65 1.23
N GLY A 162 -7.65 21.52 2.56
CA GLY A 162 -8.46 20.52 3.25
C GLY A 162 -8.02 19.07 3.02
N VAL A 163 -6.72 18.84 2.89
CA VAL A 163 -6.12 17.49 2.81
C VAL A 163 -5.54 17.13 4.18
N PRO A 164 -6.18 16.22 4.94
CA PRO A 164 -5.61 15.71 6.16
C PRO A 164 -4.40 14.85 5.81
N LEU A 165 -3.18 15.24 6.23
CA LEU A 165 -1.97 14.46 5.95
C LEU A 165 -2.06 13.04 6.54
N ALA A 166 -2.77 12.88 7.67
CA ALA A 166 -3.05 11.55 8.24
C ALA A 166 -3.85 10.66 7.27
N ALA A 167 -4.77 11.24 6.49
CA ALA A 167 -5.60 10.51 5.53
C ALA A 167 -4.79 9.95 4.34
N LEU A 168 -3.62 10.51 4.03
CA LEU A 168 -2.75 9.97 2.99
C LEU A 168 -2.19 8.59 3.34
N ASN A 169 -2.17 8.21 4.61
CA ASN A 169 -1.69 6.90 5.09
C ASN A 169 -2.78 6.11 5.81
N VAL A 170 -4.06 6.49 5.65
CA VAL A 170 -5.20 5.86 6.33
C VAL A 170 -5.33 4.40 5.88
N ALA A 171 -5.56 4.10 4.60
CA ALA A 171 -5.69 2.70 4.14
C ALA A 171 -4.36 1.99 3.85
N GLY A 172 -3.25 2.72 4.02
CA GLY A 172 -1.98 2.11 4.36
C GLY A 172 -1.05 1.66 3.23
N ILE A 173 -1.25 2.07 1.98
CA ILE A 173 -0.24 1.83 0.95
C ILE A 173 0.82 2.94 1.02
N ALA A 174 1.90 2.71 1.77
CA ALA A 174 3.08 3.58 1.75
C ALA A 174 4.06 3.10 0.67
N GLY A 175 4.49 4.00 -0.23
CA GLY A 175 5.59 3.77 -1.16
C GLY A 175 5.36 2.72 -2.26
N PHE A 176 5.49 3.11 -3.52
CA PHE A 176 5.15 2.24 -4.67
C PHE A 176 6.21 2.27 -5.76
N SER A 177 7.29 3.03 -5.57
CA SER A 177 8.42 3.03 -6.48
C SER A 177 9.22 1.73 -6.33
N ALA A 178 9.09 0.87 -7.34
CA ALA A 178 9.53 -0.52 -7.46
C ALA A 178 11.05 -0.81 -7.35
N VAL A 179 11.88 0.12 -6.88
CA VAL A 179 13.32 -0.08 -6.69
C VAL A 179 13.75 0.67 -5.43
N GLY A 180 14.12 -0.06 -4.38
CA GLY A 180 14.66 0.53 -3.14
C GLY A 180 13.72 0.56 -1.92
N ILE A 181 12.48 0.03 -2.01
CA ILE A 181 11.57 -0.06 -0.85
C ILE A 181 12.10 -1.06 0.20
N THR A 182 12.48 -2.26 -0.21
CA THR A 182 12.96 -3.31 0.71
C THR A 182 14.30 -2.95 1.34
N SER A 183 15.25 -2.42 0.56
CA SER A 183 16.54 -1.95 1.09
C SER A 183 16.44 -0.61 1.81
N GLY A 184 15.56 0.28 1.39
CA GLY A 184 15.48 1.65 1.91
C GLY A 184 14.66 1.78 3.17
N LEU A 185 13.59 1.00 3.31
CA LEU A 185 12.97 0.81 4.61
C LEU A 185 13.93 0.06 5.54
N ALA A 186 14.64 -0.96 5.05
CA ALA A 186 15.63 -1.66 5.88
C ALA A 186 16.72 -0.72 6.42
N ALA A 187 17.29 0.10 5.54
CA ALA A 187 18.29 1.10 5.90
C ALA A 187 17.72 2.20 6.80
N LEU A 188 16.55 2.76 6.48
CA LEU A 188 15.87 3.73 7.36
C LEU A 188 15.70 3.15 8.76
N GLY A 189 15.29 1.88 8.85
CA GLY A 189 15.11 1.21 10.12
C GLY A 189 16.40 1.08 10.91
N GLY A 190 17.48 0.64 10.25
CA GLY A 190 18.81 0.60 10.85
C GLY A 190 19.28 1.98 11.33
N MET A 191 19.07 3.02 10.53
CA MET A 191 19.53 4.39 10.81
C MET A 191 18.66 5.14 11.84
N SER A 192 17.38 4.78 11.94
CA SER A 192 16.45 5.37 12.90
C SER A 192 16.64 4.89 14.34
N GLY A 193 17.49 3.88 14.55
CA GLY A 193 17.68 3.24 15.86
C GLY A 193 16.50 2.37 16.29
N LEU A 194 15.41 2.30 15.52
CA LEU A 194 14.24 1.49 15.85
C LEU A 194 14.52 -0.02 15.80
N VAL A 195 15.56 -0.46 15.08
CA VAL A 195 16.03 -1.86 15.10
C VAL A 195 16.50 -2.30 16.50
N VAL A 196 16.97 -1.35 17.34
CA VAL A 196 17.39 -1.64 18.73
C VAL A 196 16.21 -2.14 19.58
N LEU A 197 14.97 -1.88 19.16
CA LEU A 197 13.75 -2.40 19.79
C LEU A 197 13.38 -3.82 19.34
N GLY A 198 14.27 -4.55 18.66
CA GLY A 198 14.04 -5.92 18.17
C GLY A 198 13.20 -5.98 16.90
N LEU A 199 13.06 -4.86 16.18
CA LEU A 199 12.37 -4.82 14.90
C LEU A 199 13.29 -5.31 13.79
N ASN A 200 12.74 -6.02 12.80
CA ASN A 200 13.52 -6.24 11.58
C ASN A 200 13.77 -4.87 10.89
N PRO A 201 14.89 -4.72 10.16
CA PRO A 201 15.28 -3.46 9.55
C PRO A 201 14.16 -2.83 8.72
N MET A 202 13.46 -3.62 7.90
CA MET A 202 12.42 -3.09 7.02
C MET A 202 11.24 -2.49 7.80
N THR A 203 10.81 -3.18 8.85
CA THR A 203 9.76 -2.72 9.75
C THR A 203 10.18 -1.46 10.48
N ALA A 204 11.40 -1.43 11.00
CA ALA A 204 11.95 -0.24 11.62
C ALA A 204 11.92 0.96 10.66
N GLY A 205 12.11 0.75 9.36
CA GLY A 205 11.93 1.81 8.37
C GLY A 205 10.50 2.27 8.18
N ILE A 206 9.53 1.37 8.21
CA ILE A 206 8.12 1.82 8.12
C ILE A 206 7.80 2.68 9.34
N GLY A 207 8.25 2.23 10.53
CA GLY A 207 8.12 2.96 11.79
C GLY A 207 8.77 4.34 11.73
N ALA A 208 9.97 4.45 11.19
CA ALA A 208 10.66 5.73 11.10
C ALA A 208 10.05 6.69 10.08
N LEU A 209 9.44 6.20 9.00
CA LEU A 209 8.67 7.03 8.07
C LEU A 209 7.41 7.60 8.74
N ILE A 210 6.67 6.77 9.47
CA ILE A 210 5.46 7.18 10.20
C ILE A 210 5.79 8.13 11.37
N LEU A 211 6.85 7.83 12.13
CA LEU A 211 7.24 8.56 13.34
C LEU A 211 8.01 9.84 13.03
N GLY A 212 8.93 9.76 12.08
CA GLY A 212 9.89 10.82 11.77
C GLY A 212 9.45 11.74 10.66
N GLY A 213 8.64 11.23 9.72
CA GLY A 213 8.45 11.86 8.43
C GLY A 213 9.81 12.24 7.84
N VAL A 214 10.17 13.51 8.00
CA VAL A 214 11.30 14.19 7.38
C VAL A 214 12.66 13.94 8.06
N ALA A 215 12.71 13.54 9.33
CA ALA A 215 13.95 13.58 10.09
C ALA A 215 14.30 12.25 10.78
N VAL A 216 15.11 11.42 10.11
CA VAL A 216 15.57 10.10 10.61
C VAL A 216 16.27 10.22 11.96
N LYS A 217 17.14 11.22 12.12
CA LYS A 217 17.89 11.47 13.37
C LYS A 217 16.99 11.85 14.54
N LYS A 218 15.89 12.57 14.28
CA LYS A 218 14.90 12.93 15.31
C LYS A 218 14.03 11.75 15.73
N VAL A 219 13.95 10.67 14.94
CA VAL A 219 13.19 9.45 15.33
C VAL A 219 13.85 8.75 16.50
N ALA A 220 15.17 8.52 16.43
CA ALA A 220 15.93 7.87 17.49
C ALA A 220 15.79 8.64 18.81
N ASP A 221 16.06 9.96 18.75
CA ASP A 221 15.99 10.84 19.92
C ASP A 221 14.57 10.93 20.48
N TYR A 222 13.54 11.05 19.63
CA TYR A 222 12.13 11.13 20.05
C TYR A 222 11.64 9.84 20.72
N VAL A 223 12.05 8.68 20.21
CA VAL A 223 11.68 7.37 20.77
C VAL A 223 12.40 7.09 22.09
N LEU A 224 13.64 7.56 22.23
CA LEU A 224 14.41 7.44 23.47
C LEU A 224 13.98 8.42 24.56
N THR A 225 13.28 9.52 24.22
CA THR A 225 12.95 10.61 25.16
C THR A 225 11.46 10.81 25.45
N SER A 226 10.53 10.15 24.75
CA SER A 226 9.08 10.38 24.93
C SER A 226 8.23 9.09 25.01
N ASN A 227 6.98 9.21 25.50
CA ASN A 227 5.97 8.13 25.59
C ASN A 227 5.56 7.59 24.19
N ALA A 228 6.47 6.84 23.54
CA ALA A 228 6.35 6.31 22.19
C ALA A 228 5.27 5.21 22.02
N SER A 229 4.68 4.73 23.11
CA SER A 229 3.75 3.59 23.13
C SER A 229 2.51 3.77 22.24
N GLN A 230 2.09 5.02 21.98
CA GLN A 230 0.90 5.32 21.16
C GLN A 230 1.13 5.12 19.65
N LYS A 231 2.33 5.43 19.16
CA LYS A 231 2.65 5.39 17.72
C LYS A 231 3.36 4.10 17.30
N ILE A 232 3.96 3.37 18.26
CA ILE A 232 4.36 1.97 18.09
C ILE A 232 3.17 1.08 17.67
N GLY A 233 1.93 1.47 17.97
CA GLY A 233 0.74 0.73 17.55
C GLY A 233 0.54 0.65 16.03
N GLN A 234 0.74 1.73 15.28
CA GLN A 234 0.60 1.69 13.80
C GLN A 234 1.68 0.81 13.18
N LEU A 235 2.88 0.85 13.76
CA LEU A 235 4.01 0.00 13.38
C LEU A 235 3.72 -1.50 13.63
N GLU A 236 3.09 -1.85 14.75
CA GLU A 236 2.62 -3.21 15.02
C GLU A 236 1.51 -3.66 14.05
N LEU A 237 0.62 -2.75 13.64
CA LEU A 237 -0.40 -3.05 12.63
C LEU A 237 0.22 -3.42 11.28
N TYR A 238 1.28 -2.72 10.86
CA TYR A 238 1.98 -3.03 9.61
C TYR A 238 2.79 -4.32 9.67
N LYS A 239 3.50 -4.58 10.78
CA LYS A 239 4.16 -5.87 11.01
C LYS A 239 3.18 -7.02 10.90
N LYS A 240 2.06 -6.87 11.62
CA LYS A 240 1.00 -7.86 11.67
C LYS A 240 0.39 -8.04 10.29
N ALA A 241 0.07 -6.96 9.59
CA ALA A 241 -0.47 -7.01 8.24
C ALA A 241 0.49 -7.66 7.23
N ARG A 242 1.80 -7.44 7.32
CA ARG A 242 2.78 -8.03 6.39
C ARG A 242 3.06 -9.51 6.69
N ALA A 243 3.12 -9.88 7.96
CA ALA A 243 3.18 -11.28 8.39
C ALA A 243 1.89 -12.03 8.02
N GLU A 244 0.73 -11.40 8.23
CA GLU A 244 -0.58 -11.89 7.81
C GLU A 244 -0.67 -12.00 6.29
N ALA A 245 -0.15 -11.03 5.54
CA ALA A 245 -0.10 -11.06 4.08
C ALA A 245 0.71 -12.27 3.59
N ARG A 246 1.90 -12.51 4.16
CA ARG A 246 2.70 -13.69 3.84
C ARG A 246 1.94 -14.99 4.13
N ASN A 247 1.35 -15.10 5.32
CA ASN A 247 0.60 -16.27 5.73
C ASN A 247 -0.61 -16.48 4.81
N ALA A 248 -1.30 -15.40 4.44
CA ALA A 248 -2.42 -15.40 3.52
C ALA A 248 -1.98 -15.86 2.12
N ILE A 249 -0.91 -15.31 1.55
CA ILE A 249 -0.33 -15.75 0.26
C ILE A 249 -0.02 -17.25 0.32
N SER A 250 0.64 -17.70 1.38
CA SER A 250 1.01 -19.11 1.56
C SER A 250 -0.23 -20.01 1.66
N SER A 251 -1.29 -19.54 2.32
CA SER A 251 -2.56 -20.27 2.50
C SER A 251 -3.42 -20.32 1.23
N ASP A 252 -3.25 -19.37 0.31
CA ASP A 252 -4.05 -19.23 -0.90
C ASP A 252 -3.35 -19.76 -2.15
N LEU A 253 -2.02 -19.83 -2.13
CA LEU A 253 -1.21 -20.42 -3.20
C LEU A 253 -1.71 -21.80 -3.67
N PRO A 254 -2.17 -22.72 -2.78
CA PRO A 254 -2.71 -24.01 -3.22
C PRO A 254 -3.94 -23.93 -4.13
N ILE A 255 -4.70 -22.83 -4.11
CA ILE A 255 -5.88 -22.65 -4.99
C ILE A 255 -5.44 -22.54 -6.43
N LEU A 256 -4.32 -21.85 -6.68
CA LEU A 256 -3.75 -21.73 -8.01
C LEU A 256 -3.05 -23.02 -8.47
N ALA A 257 -2.77 -23.96 -7.55
CA ALA A 257 -2.27 -25.28 -7.89
C ALA A 257 -3.39 -26.26 -8.29
N ARG A 258 -4.65 -25.98 -7.93
CA ARG A 258 -5.80 -26.81 -8.33
C ARG A 258 -6.10 -26.60 -9.82
N GLU A 259 -5.52 -27.45 -10.66
CA GLU A 259 -5.79 -27.44 -12.09
C GLU A 259 -7.22 -27.93 -12.39
N ARG A 260 -8.14 -27.01 -12.68
CA ARG A 260 -9.44 -27.41 -13.24
C ARG A 260 -9.29 -27.68 -14.74
N LYS A 261 -9.59 -28.92 -15.13
CA LYS A 261 -9.48 -29.44 -16.51
C LYS A 261 -10.14 -28.55 -17.57
N ARG A 262 -11.23 -27.86 -17.23
CA ARG A 262 -11.95 -26.93 -18.12
C ARG A 262 -11.24 -25.58 -18.32
N GLU A 263 -10.49 -25.11 -17.33
CA GLU A 263 -9.75 -23.84 -17.38
C GLU A 263 -8.39 -24.01 -18.09
N LEU A 264 -7.80 -25.20 -18.01
CA LEU A 264 -6.60 -25.59 -18.77
C LEU A 264 -6.80 -25.53 -20.29
N MET A 265 -8.06 -25.62 -20.76
CA MET A 265 -8.42 -25.50 -22.18
C MET A 265 -8.48 -24.03 -22.66
N ARG A 266 -8.32 -23.06 -21.76
CA ARG A 266 -8.28 -21.62 -22.08
C ARG A 266 -6.85 -21.10 -21.89
N PRO A 267 -6.05 -20.92 -22.95
CA PRO A 267 -4.63 -20.55 -22.87
C PRO A 267 -4.37 -19.30 -22.03
N LYS A 268 -5.23 -18.28 -22.14
CA LYS A 268 -5.12 -17.03 -21.36
C LYS A 268 -5.26 -17.28 -19.86
N ILE A 269 -6.28 -18.04 -19.42
CA ILE A 269 -6.49 -18.33 -17.99
C ILE A 269 -5.31 -19.11 -17.43
N ARG A 270 -4.79 -20.09 -18.20
CA ARG A 270 -3.60 -20.85 -17.82
C ARG A 270 -2.37 -19.96 -17.66
N GLN A 271 -2.14 -19.03 -18.59
CA GLN A 271 -1.03 -18.08 -18.50
C GLN A 271 -1.16 -17.18 -17.26
N ARG A 272 -2.31 -16.55 -17.04
CA ARG A 272 -2.55 -15.69 -15.87
C ARG A 272 -2.32 -16.42 -14.56
N ARG A 273 -2.83 -17.66 -14.44
CA ARG A 273 -2.59 -18.52 -13.28
C ARG A 273 -1.11 -18.76 -13.03
N ASN A 274 -0.36 -19.11 -14.07
CA ASN A 274 1.07 -19.40 -13.93
C ASN A 274 1.85 -18.16 -13.51
N VAL A 275 1.54 -17.00 -14.09
CA VAL A 275 2.16 -15.72 -13.73
C VAL A 275 1.83 -15.38 -12.28
N LEU A 276 0.54 -15.38 -11.89
CA LEU A 276 0.13 -15.08 -10.53
C LEU A 276 0.75 -16.05 -9.51
N ARG A 277 0.81 -17.34 -9.81
CA ARG A 277 1.48 -18.33 -8.96
C ARG A 277 2.97 -18.05 -8.82
N SER A 278 3.65 -17.69 -9.90
CA SER A 278 5.06 -17.30 -9.87
C SER A 278 5.27 -16.06 -9.01
N SER A 279 4.45 -15.02 -9.23
CA SER A 279 4.47 -13.77 -8.46
C SER A 279 4.21 -14.02 -6.97
N MET A 280 3.28 -14.89 -6.60
CA MET A 280 3.02 -15.28 -5.20
C MET A 280 4.21 -16.00 -4.57
N ASN A 281 4.89 -16.90 -5.29
CA ASN A 281 6.10 -17.55 -4.77
C ASN A 281 7.22 -16.53 -4.53
N SER A 282 7.47 -15.64 -5.48
CA SER A 282 8.45 -14.56 -5.33
C SER A 282 8.07 -13.61 -4.19
N ALA A 283 6.78 -13.34 -4.00
CA ALA A 283 6.28 -12.49 -2.93
C ALA A 283 6.58 -13.09 -1.55
N ILE A 284 6.41 -14.40 -1.37
CA ILE A 284 6.77 -15.09 -0.11
C ILE A 284 8.25 -14.86 0.24
N ILE A 285 9.15 -14.98 -0.75
CA ILE A 285 10.59 -14.78 -0.57
C ILE A 285 10.90 -13.32 -0.22
N LEU A 286 10.30 -12.36 -0.91
CA LEU A 286 10.53 -10.93 -0.63
C LEU A 286 9.93 -10.46 0.70
N LEU A 287 8.95 -11.19 1.24
CA LEU A 287 8.38 -10.96 2.56
C LEU A 287 9.15 -11.67 3.69
N GLU A 288 10.16 -12.48 3.38
CA GLU A 288 11.08 -13.10 4.37
C GLU A 288 12.21 -12.17 4.81
N VAL A 289 12.56 -11.18 4.00
CA VAL A 289 13.63 -10.19 4.22
C VAL A 289 13.10 -8.97 4.96
#